data_AF-A0A1Y1KIF0-F1
#
_entry.id   AF-A0A1Y1KIF0-F1
#
_cell.length_a   1.000
_cell.length_b   1.000
_cell.length_c   1.000
_cell.angle_alpha   90.00
_cell.angle_beta   90.00
_cell.angle_gamma   90.00
#
_symmetry.space_group_name_H-M   'P 1'
#
loop_
_entity.id
_entity.type
_entity.pdbx_description
1 polymer ?
#
loop_
_entity_poly.entity_id
_entity_poly.type
_entity_poly.pdbx_seq_one_letter_code
_entity_poly.pdbx_strand_id
1 'polypeptide(L)'
;SEHFGKHLAQDEVHALFAPSDETLTAVHSWLVDMGINKTQIRHYTNKGWLALDVLVSKAEELFQTQYHEHEHDGAIKIGCDEYRIPKHLSQHIDYIIPGIKLSPVMAKRSARARLPTKRITAQNRKNWEPKRVSPKKPPCKKLPPSNLPPDLKDCARNFTAACYRALYQIPLASTPVPGLEPAVYEIGDTYSQGDIDSYFHKYTPYIPNGTHPALHSVDGAQAPVPPQSPLNTGESDIDIDIVQSLIWPQSMLLYQVDDIYYSTQSNTSGFLNTFLDALDGSYCHKTDFNITG
;
A
#
# COMPACT_ATOMS: atom_id res chain seq x y z
N SER A 1 15.69 8.55 -27.33
CA SER A 1 16.11 9.58 -26.35
C SER A 1 17.47 9.19 -25.82
N GLU A 2 18.40 10.14 -25.66
CA GLU A 2 19.74 9.90 -25.06
C GLU A 2 19.68 9.50 -23.56
N HIS A 3 18.51 9.69 -22.95
CA HIS A 3 18.22 9.34 -21.56
C HIS A 3 17.44 8.02 -21.40
N PHE A 4 17.19 7.27 -22.49
CA PHE A 4 16.47 6.01 -22.40
C PHE A 4 17.21 5.00 -21.49
N GLY A 5 16.50 4.43 -20.52
CA GLY A 5 17.05 3.47 -19.54
C GLY A 5 17.94 4.07 -18.45
N LYS A 6 18.16 5.40 -18.45
CA LYS A 6 18.93 6.11 -17.42
C LYS A 6 17.99 6.62 -16.33
N HIS A 7 17.50 5.70 -15.51
CA HIS A 7 16.65 6.03 -14.36
C HIS A 7 17.45 6.77 -13.30
N LEU A 8 16.78 7.68 -12.58
CA LEU A 8 17.39 8.41 -11.47
C LEU A 8 17.51 7.49 -10.25
N ALA A 9 18.62 7.60 -9.54
CA ALA A 9 18.75 7.05 -8.20
C ALA A 9 17.80 7.80 -7.24
N GLN A 10 17.46 7.16 -6.12
CA GLN A 10 16.57 7.74 -5.11
C GLN A 10 17.04 9.13 -4.63
N ASP A 11 18.34 9.28 -4.34
CA ASP A 11 18.92 10.56 -3.92
C ASP A 11 18.87 11.63 -5.01
N GLU A 12 18.97 11.24 -6.28
CA GLU A 12 18.83 12.16 -7.39
C GLU A 12 17.37 12.64 -7.53
N VAL A 13 16.39 11.76 -7.30
CA VAL A 13 14.97 12.14 -7.24
C VAL A 13 14.75 13.11 -6.08
N HIS A 14 15.26 12.80 -4.88
CA HIS A 14 15.13 13.68 -3.72
C HIS A 14 15.78 15.06 -3.99
N ALA A 15 16.96 15.10 -4.60
CA ALA A 15 17.62 16.35 -4.95
C ALA A 15 16.85 17.13 -6.02
N LEU A 16 16.27 16.45 -7.00
CA LEU A 16 15.52 17.07 -8.10
C LEU A 16 14.24 17.77 -7.61
N PHE A 17 13.56 17.19 -6.62
CA PHE A 17 12.31 17.73 -6.06
C PHE A 17 12.49 18.49 -4.74
N ALA A 18 13.73 18.64 -4.25
CA ALA A 18 14.01 19.37 -3.02
C ALA A 18 13.68 20.87 -3.18
N PRO A 19 13.09 21.50 -2.15
CA PRO A 19 12.98 22.96 -2.11
C PRO A 19 14.37 23.61 -2.08
N SER A 20 14.45 24.86 -2.53
CA SER A 20 15.69 25.64 -2.44
C SER A 20 16.09 25.89 -0.98
N ASP A 21 17.40 26.08 -0.76
CA ASP A 21 17.94 26.43 0.57
C ASP A 21 17.32 27.73 1.11
N GLU A 22 16.96 28.67 0.22
CA GLU A 22 16.23 29.90 0.56
C GLU A 22 14.85 29.58 1.13
N THR A 23 14.08 28.72 0.47
CA THR A 23 12.75 28.26 0.93
C THR A 23 12.85 27.61 2.31
N LEU A 24 13.80 26.68 2.46
CA LEU A 24 14.01 25.97 3.73
C LEU A 24 14.38 26.96 4.85
N THR A 25 15.29 27.88 4.58
CA THR A 25 15.74 28.88 5.56
C THR A 25 14.62 29.82 5.95
N ALA A 26 13.83 30.31 4.99
CA ALA A 26 12.73 31.23 5.24
C ALA A 26 11.64 30.59 6.12
N VAL A 27 11.17 29.39 5.77
CA VAL A 27 10.13 28.69 6.53
C VAL A 27 10.64 28.26 7.90
N HIS A 28 11.85 27.69 7.98
CA HIS A 28 12.42 27.25 9.25
C HIS A 28 12.66 28.43 10.20
N SER A 29 13.16 29.57 9.71
CA SER A 29 13.37 30.76 10.55
C SER A 29 12.05 31.29 11.08
N TRP A 30 11.02 31.38 10.24
CA TRP A 30 9.68 31.79 10.68
C TRP A 30 9.11 30.87 11.76
N LEU A 31 9.23 29.55 11.61
CA LEU A 31 8.75 28.60 12.63
C LEU A 31 9.47 28.78 13.97
N VAL A 32 10.79 28.99 13.94
CA VAL A 32 11.60 29.25 15.14
C VAL A 32 11.23 30.58 15.79
N ASP A 33 11.02 31.63 15.00
CA ASP A 33 10.62 32.95 15.49
C ASP A 33 9.23 32.92 16.15
N MET A 34 8.35 32.03 15.67
CA MET A 34 7.06 31.75 16.30
C MET A 34 7.17 30.85 17.53
N GLY A 35 8.38 30.50 17.97
CA GLY A 35 8.65 29.76 19.20
C GLY A 35 8.57 28.23 19.06
N ILE A 36 8.59 27.70 17.83
CA ILE A 36 8.70 26.25 17.62
C ILE A 36 10.15 25.83 17.79
N ASN A 37 10.41 24.85 18.66
CA ASN A 37 11.76 24.35 18.85
C ASN A 37 12.23 23.61 17.58
N LYS A 38 13.49 23.81 17.18
CA LYS A 38 14.10 23.11 16.04
C LYS A 38 13.93 21.59 16.13
N THR A 39 13.95 21.02 17.33
CA THR A 39 13.76 19.57 17.54
C THR A 39 12.33 19.09 17.25
N GLN A 40 11.35 19.99 17.22
CA GLN A 40 9.95 19.69 16.87
C GLN A 40 9.67 19.80 15.37
N ILE A 41 10.61 20.36 14.59
CA ILE A 41 10.52 20.52 13.14
C ILE A 41 11.17 19.31 12.49
N ARG A 42 10.35 18.38 12.02
CA ARG A 42 10.80 17.17 11.33
C ARG A 42 10.81 17.40 9.82
N HIS A 43 11.91 17.03 9.18
CA HIS A 43 12.03 17.02 7.72
C HIS A 43 11.79 15.60 7.21
N TYR A 44 10.96 15.47 6.17
CA TYR A 44 10.82 14.20 5.46
C TYR A 44 12.04 13.94 4.59
N THR A 45 12.34 12.66 4.32
CA THR A 45 13.49 12.22 3.52
C THR A 45 13.46 12.80 2.10
N ASN A 46 12.26 12.90 1.52
CA ASN A 46 12.04 13.52 0.21
C ASN A 46 12.18 15.06 0.20
N LYS A 47 12.42 15.68 1.37
CA LYS A 47 12.58 17.13 1.60
C LYS A 47 11.38 18.01 1.21
N GLY A 48 10.29 17.41 0.70
CA GLY A 48 9.10 18.15 0.25
C GLY A 48 8.17 18.55 1.39
N TRP A 49 8.38 18.03 2.60
CA TRP A 49 7.47 18.22 3.74
C TRP A 49 8.20 18.56 5.03
N LEU A 50 7.58 19.45 5.80
CA LEU A 50 7.90 19.70 7.20
C LEU A 50 6.74 19.21 8.07
N ALA A 51 7.05 18.35 9.05
CA ALA A 51 6.11 17.94 10.07
C ALA A 51 6.39 18.68 11.38
N LEU A 52 5.31 19.15 12.02
CA LEU A 52 5.35 19.85 13.30
C LEU A 52 4.55 19.05 14.33
N ASP A 53 5.15 18.75 15.48
CA ASP A 53 4.44 18.19 16.63
C ASP A 53 4.21 19.30 17.66
N VAL A 54 3.02 19.90 17.61
CA VAL A 54 2.64 21.08 18.38
C VAL A 54 1.21 20.95 18.90
N LEU A 55 0.92 21.66 20.00
CA LEU A 55 -0.45 21.76 20.52
C LEU A 55 -1.36 22.50 19.53
N VAL A 56 -2.65 22.15 19.50
CA VAL A 56 -3.65 22.80 18.64
C VAL A 56 -3.66 24.31 18.85
N SER A 57 -3.63 24.77 20.10
CA SER A 57 -3.58 26.21 20.42
C SER A 57 -2.39 26.92 19.78
N LYS A 58 -1.25 26.23 19.65
CA LYS A 58 -0.06 26.79 19.01
C LYS A 58 -0.18 26.79 17.49
N ALA A 59 -0.79 25.76 16.91
CA ALA A 59 -1.07 25.71 15.47
C ALA A 59 -2.08 26.79 15.06
N GLU A 60 -3.11 27.03 15.86
CA GLU A 60 -4.10 28.10 15.66
C GLU A 60 -3.45 29.49 15.70
N GLU A 61 -2.52 29.72 16.63
CA GLU A 61 -1.72 30.95 16.70
C GLU A 61 -0.84 31.11 15.45
N LEU A 62 -0.10 30.06 15.08
CA LEU A 62 0.87 30.07 13.98
C LEU A 62 0.20 30.38 12.64
N PHE A 63 -0.94 29.74 12.37
CA PHE A 63 -1.63 29.82 11.09
C PHE A 63 -2.86 30.74 11.11
N GLN A 64 -3.06 31.49 12.20
CA GLN A 64 -4.21 32.36 12.43
C GLN A 64 -5.53 31.70 12.00
N THR A 65 -5.78 30.51 12.53
CA THR A 65 -6.86 29.63 12.14
C THR A 65 -7.61 29.12 13.38
N GLN A 66 -8.72 28.41 13.15
CA GLN A 66 -9.43 27.66 14.19
C GLN A 66 -9.60 26.22 13.72
N TYR A 67 -9.14 25.27 14.52
CA TYR A 67 -9.29 23.86 14.22
C TYR A 67 -10.58 23.31 14.82
N HIS A 68 -11.28 22.50 14.03
CA HIS A 68 -12.53 21.88 14.42
C HIS A 68 -12.48 20.37 14.22
N GLU A 69 -13.21 19.64 15.07
CA GLU A 69 -13.53 18.24 14.85
C GLU A 69 -14.74 18.14 13.89
N HIS A 70 -14.56 17.45 12.78
CA HIS A 70 -15.62 17.13 11.83
C HIS A 70 -15.99 15.66 11.96
N GLU A 71 -17.23 15.38 12.36
CA GLU A 71 -17.74 14.01 12.51
C GLU A 71 -18.72 13.67 11.38
N HIS A 72 -18.48 12.55 10.69
CA HIS A 72 -19.38 11.98 9.70
C HIS A 72 -19.32 10.45 9.75
N ASP A 73 -20.48 9.77 9.83
CA ASP A 73 -20.58 8.30 9.95
C ASP A 73 -19.74 7.69 11.08
N GLY A 74 -19.57 8.41 12.19
CA GLY A 74 -18.76 7.99 13.34
C GLY A 74 -17.24 8.09 13.14
N ALA A 75 -16.80 8.63 12.00
CA ALA A 75 -15.41 8.97 11.74
C ALA A 75 -15.15 10.45 12.05
N ILE A 76 -14.07 10.73 12.79
CA ILE A 76 -13.67 12.07 13.20
C ILE A 76 -12.45 12.50 12.37
N LYS A 77 -12.50 13.71 11.81
CA LYS A 77 -11.37 14.36 11.14
C LYS A 77 -11.14 15.73 11.74
N ILE A 78 -9.91 16.22 11.66
CA ILE A 78 -9.53 17.57 12.11
C ILE A 78 -9.25 18.43 10.88
N GLY A 79 -9.73 19.67 10.90
CA GLY A 79 -9.41 20.65 9.86
C GLY A 79 -9.83 22.05 10.27
N CYS A 80 -9.74 22.98 9.33
CA CYS A 80 -10.12 24.37 9.52
C CYS A 80 -10.74 24.95 8.24
N ASP A 81 -11.50 26.04 8.37
CA ASP A 81 -12.17 26.68 7.23
C ASP A 81 -11.22 27.56 6.41
N GLU A 82 -10.27 28.23 7.08
CA GLU A 82 -9.23 29.05 6.46
C GLU A 82 -7.96 29.06 7.31
N TYR A 83 -6.81 29.30 6.70
CA TYR A 83 -5.56 29.55 7.41
C TYR A 83 -4.77 30.66 6.72
N ARG A 84 -3.84 31.27 7.45
CA ARG A 84 -3.04 32.41 6.99
C ARG A 84 -1.56 32.13 7.24
N ILE A 85 -0.75 32.64 6.33
CA ILE A 85 0.70 32.66 6.45
C ILE A 85 1.22 34.07 6.10
N PRO A 86 2.40 34.46 6.62
CA PRO A 86 3.05 35.69 6.19
C PRO A 86 3.18 35.77 4.66
N LYS A 87 2.91 36.94 4.09
CA LYS A 87 2.92 37.15 2.63
C LYS A 87 4.23 36.74 1.95
N HIS A 88 5.37 36.94 2.61
CA HIS A 88 6.66 36.55 2.05
C HIS A 88 6.88 35.03 1.99
N LEU A 89 6.10 34.24 2.74
CA LEU A 89 6.15 32.77 2.73
C LEU A 89 5.19 32.15 1.71
N SER A 90 4.32 32.92 1.06
CA SER A 90 3.34 32.36 0.12
C SER A 90 3.97 31.74 -1.12
N GLN A 91 5.22 32.09 -1.44
CA GLN A 91 5.99 31.46 -2.52
C GLN A 91 6.78 30.22 -2.07
N HIS A 92 6.81 29.96 -0.76
CA HIS A 92 7.62 28.92 -0.12
C HIS A 92 6.75 27.77 0.46
N ILE A 93 5.45 28.00 0.65
CA ILE A 93 4.52 27.05 1.24
C ILE A 93 3.35 26.85 0.27
N ASP A 94 3.23 25.66 -0.28
CA ASP A 94 2.11 25.31 -1.18
C ASP A 94 0.80 25.17 -0.40
N TYR A 95 0.82 24.40 0.70
CA TYR A 95 -0.33 24.19 1.56
C TYR A 95 0.05 23.58 2.92
N ILE A 96 -0.89 23.62 3.85
CA ILE A 96 -0.77 23.06 5.20
C ILE A 96 -1.80 21.94 5.38
N ILE A 97 -1.37 20.79 5.92
CA ILE A 97 -2.24 19.70 6.36
C ILE A 97 -1.93 19.29 7.81
N PRO A 98 -2.94 19.05 8.66
CA PRO A 98 -4.36 19.28 8.39
C PRO A 98 -4.68 20.77 8.28
N GLY A 99 -5.63 21.11 7.42
CA GLY A 99 -6.08 22.49 7.17
C GLY A 99 -7.46 22.47 6.54
N ILE A 100 -7.65 23.20 5.43
CA ILE A 100 -8.86 23.10 4.60
C ILE A 100 -9.05 21.66 4.09
N LYS A 101 -7.95 21.01 3.71
CA LYS A 101 -7.93 19.56 3.53
C LYS A 101 -7.88 18.91 4.91
N LEU A 102 -8.99 18.28 5.27
CA LEU A 102 -9.14 17.56 6.54
C LEU A 102 -8.06 16.50 6.71
N SER A 103 -7.73 16.20 7.96
CA SER A 103 -6.86 15.09 8.34
C SER A 103 -7.41 13.74 7.85
N PRO A 104 -6.57 12.70 7.79
CA PRO A 104 -7.03 11.32 7.88
C PRO A 104 -7.92 11.13 9.11
N VAL A 105 -8.76 10.09 9.12
CA VAL A 105 -9.62 9.84 10.27
C VAL A 105 -8.79 9.53 11.50
N MET A 106 -9.16 10.19 12.59
CA MET A 106 -8.47 10.12 13.86
C MET A 106 -9.29 9.28 14.83
N ALA A 107 -8.60 8.35 15.50
CA ALA A 107 -9.16 7.64 16.64
C ALA A 107 -8.91 8.45 17.92
N LYS A 108 -9.98 8.77 18.67
CA LYS A 108 -9.83 9.37 20.00
C LYS A 108 -9.09 8.40 20.92
N ARG A 109 -7.84 8.71 21.27
CA ARG A 109 -7.02 7.94 22.22
C ARG A 109 -7.67 8.05 23.61
N SER A 110 -8.53 7.11 24.00
CA SER A 110 -8.96 7.00 25.40
C SER A 110 -7.87 6.27 26.21
N ALA A 111 -7.39 6.87 27.30
CA ALA A 111 -6.37 6.30 28.20
C ALA A 111 -6.76 4.94 28.82
N ARG A 112 -8.02 4.52 28.72
CA ARG A 112 -8.38 3.10 28.87
C ARG A 112 -8.13 2.42 27.54
N ALA A 113 -7.07 1.62 27.50
CA ALA A 113 -6.82 0.63 26.48
C ALA A 113 -8.13 -0.14 26.17
N ARG A 114 -8.83 0.29 25.13
CA ARG A 114 -9.80 -0.57 24.48
C ARG A 114 -8.94 -1.57 23.73
N LEU A 115 -8.78 -2.76 24.32
CA LEU A 115 -8.40 -3.97 23.59
C LEU A 115 -9.13 -3.93 22.22
N PRO A 116 -8.43 -4.16 21.10
CA PRO A 116 -8.97 -3.97 19.76
C PRO A 116 -10.09 -4.99 19.50
N THR A 117 -11.28 -4.69 19.98
CA THR A 117 -12.49 -5.52 19.84
C THR A 117 -13.20 -5.23 18.53
N LYS A 118 -12.71 -4.25 17.77
CA LYS A 118 -13.11 -3.99 16.40
C LYS A 118 -11.86 -3.74 15.55
N ARG A 119 -11.09 -4.81 15.29
CA ARG A 119 -10.64 -5.03 13.90
C ARG A 119 -11.87 -4.83 12.99
N ILE A 120 -11.71 -4.58 11.70
CA ILE A 120 -12.78 -4.97 10.77
C ILE A 120 -12.93 -6.48 10.94
N THR A 121 -13.73 -6.83 11.92
CA THR A 121 -14.08 -8.16 12.32
C THR A 121 -15.05 -8.61 11.26
N ALA A 122 -15.16 -9.92 11.15
CA ALA A 122 -16.12 -10.67 10.35
C ALA A 122 -17.59 -10.18 10.38
N GLN A 123 -17.94 -9.05 11.02
CA GLN A 123 -19.28 -8.46 11.05
C GLN A 123 -19.79 -8.01 9.67
N ASN A 124 -18.96 -7.49 8.77
CA ASN A 124 -19.37 -7.21 7.37
C ASN A 124 -19.39 -8.47 6.48
N ARG A 125 -19.00 -9.63 7.03
CA ARG A 125 -18.96 -10.93 6.34
C ARG A 125 -19.64 -12.04 7.14
N LYS A 126 -20.51 -11.70 8.10
CA LYS A 126 -21.41 -12.68 8.69
C LYS A 126 -22.26 -13.21 7.54
N ASN A 127 -22.03 -14.46 7.16
CA ASN A 127 -22.65 -15.16 6.02
C ASN A 127 -21.98 -14.97 4.65
N TRP A 128 -20.74 -14.45 4.57
CA TRP A 128 -19.96 -14.60 3.34
C TRP A 128 -19.42 -16.03 3.28
N GLU A 129 -20.12 -16.89 2.54
CA GLU A 129 -19.48 -18.07 1.99
C GLU A 129 -18.82 -17.67 0.66
N PRO A 130 -17.60 -18.16 0.35
CA PRO A 130 -17.07 -18.03 -1.00
C PRO A 130 -18.15 -18.56 -1.94
N LYS A 131 -18.51 -17.74 -2.95
CA LYS A 131 -19.51 -18.18 -3.94
C LYS A 131 -18.99 -19.48 -4.51
N ARG A 132 -19.60 -20.61 -4.10
CA ARG A 132 -19.42 -21.88 -4.77
C ARG A 132 -20.04 -21.69 -6.13
N VAL A 133 -19.24 -21.22 -7.09
CA VAL A 133 -19.62 -21.22 -8.49
C VAL A 133 -19.80 -22.69 -8.79
N SER A 134 -21.06 -23.14 -8.81
CA SER A 134 -21.37 -24.46 -9.29
C SER A 134 -20.70 -24.58 -10.66
N PRO A 135 -20.05 -25.70 -10.99
CA PRO A 135 -19.43 -25.92 -12.30
C PRO A 135 -20.52 -26.13 -13.36
N LYS A 136 -21.58 -25.31 -13.35
CA LYS A 136 -22.46 -25.12 -14.51
C LYS A 136 -21.57 -24.48 -15.56
N LYS A 137 -20.97 -25.36 -16.36
CA LYS A 137 -20.14 -25.04 -17.52
C LYS A 137 -20.80 -23.85 -18.21
N PRO A 138 -20.17 -22.67 -18.29
CA PRO A 138 -20.65 -21.68 -19.22
C PRO A 138 -20.70 -22.38 -20.58
N PRO A 139 -21.81 -22.25 -21.34
CA PRO A 139 -21.92 -22.92 -22.61
C PRO A 139 -20.97 -22.20 -23.57
N CYS A 140 -19.68 -22.56 -23.54
CA CYS A 140 -18.82 -22.39 -24.71
C CYS A 140 -19.43 -23.29 -25.78
N LYS A 141 -20.37 -22.73 -26.56
CA LYS A 141 -21.07 -23.41 -27.66
C LYS A 141 -20.11 -23.78 -28.80
N LYS A 142 -18.90 -23.22 -28.80
CA LYS A 142 -17.84 -23.52 -29.75
C LYS A 142 -16.82 -24.42 -29.07
N LEU A 143 -16.65 -25.62 -29.64
CA LEU A 143 -15.54 -26.49 -29.28
C LEU A 143 -14.21 -25.81 -29.66
N PRO A 144 -13.16 -25.96 -28.85
CA PRO A 144 -11.82 -25.51 -29.24
C PRO A 144 -11.40 -26.20 -30.55
N PRO A 145 -10.57 -25.57 -31.38
CA PRO A 145 -9.96 -26.24 -32.52
C PRO A 145 -9.31 -27.57 -32.11
N SER A 146 -9.50 -28.61 -32.91
CA SER A 146 -9.04 -29.99 -32.60
C SER A 146 -7.52 -30.10 -32.44
N ASN A 147 -6.77 -29.19 -33.07
CA ASN A 147 -5.31 -29.23 -33.17
C ASN A 147 -4.60 -28.46 -32.05
N LEU A 148 -5.33 -28.03 -31.00
CA LEU A 148 -4.69 -27.37 -29.86
C LEU A 148 -4.04 -28.38 -28.90
N PRO A 149 -2.87 -28.03 -28.33
CA PRO A 149 -2.31 -28.70 -27.16
C PRO A 149 -3.34 -28.89 -26.03
N PRO A 150 -3.27 -29.98 -25.24
CA PRO A 150 -4.27 -30.29 -24.21
C PRO A 150 -4.55 -29.16 -23.20
N ASP A 151 -3.50 -28.46 -22.78
CA ASP A 151 -3.52 -27.32 -21.84
C ASP A 151 -4.17 -26.05 -22.43
N LEU A 152 -4.27 -25.95 -23.77
CA LEU A 152 -4.92 -24.83 -24.46
C LEU A 152 -6.38 -25.07 -24.82
N LYS A 153 -6.88 -26.30 -24.65
CA LYS A 153 -8.26 -26.67 -25.07
C LYS A 153 -9.35 -25.99 -24.23
N ASP A 154 -9.07 -25.56 -23.00
CA ASP A 154 -10.07 -24.99 -22.10
C ASP A 154 -9.81 -23.53 -21.71
N CYS A 155 -8.95 -22.81 -22.45
CA CYS A 155 -8.63 -21.40 -22.17
C CYS A 155 -9.86 -20.47 -22.13
N ALA A 156 -10.96 -20.83 -22.79
CA ALA A 156 -12.21 -20.08 -22.77
C ALA A 156 -13.00 -20.20 -21.45
N ARG A 157 -12.67 -21.18 -20.61
CA ARG A 157 -13.32 -21.41 -19.30
C ARG A 157 -12.35 -21.25 -18.15
N ASN A 158 -11.11 -21.69 -18.33
CA ASN A 158 -10.09 -21.67 -17.32
C ASN A 158 -8.81 -21.06 -17.93
N PHE A 159 -8.56 -19.80 -17.60
CA PHE A 159 -7.47 -19.04 -18.19
C PHE A 159 -6.21 -19.22 -17.36
N THR A 160 -5.33 -20.13 -17.78
CA THR A 160 -4.11 -20.52 -17.06
C THR A 160 -2.87 -19.83 -17.63
N ALA A 161 -1.71 -20.01 -16.99
CA ALA A 161 -0.42 -19.55 -17.52
C ALA A 161 -0.14 -20.04 -18.95
N ALA A 162 -0.54 -21.27 -19.32
CA ALA A 162 -0.43 -21.76 -20.69
C ALA A 162 -1.23 -20.89 -21.68
N CYS A 163 -2.43 -20.46 -21.29
CA CYS A 163 -3.27 -19.56 -22.09
C CYS A 163 -2.63 -18.19 -22.28
N TYR A 164 -2.08 -17.58 -21.21
CA TYR A 164 -1.31 -16.33 -21.30
C TYR A 164 -0.13 -16.46 -22.26
N ARG A 165 0.65 -17.55 -22.14
CA ARG A 165 1.81 -17.81 -23.00
C ARG A 165 1.42 -17.96 -24.46
N ALA A 166 0.37 -18.71 -24.76
CA ALA A 166 -0.09 -18.90 -26.13
C ALA A 166 -0.66 -17.61 -26.74
N LEU A 167 -1.41 -16.83 -25.97
CA LEU A 167 -2.06 -15.61 -26.46
C LEU A 167 -1.05 -14.48 -26.70
N TYR A 168 -0.11 -14.28 -25.78
CA TYR A 168 0.85 -13.18 -25.80
C TYR A 168 2.27 -13.59 -26.24
N GLN A 169 2.44 -14.83 -26.70
CA GLN A 169 3.73 -15.39 -27.15
C GLN A 169 4.83 -15.29 -26.09
N ILE A 170 4.47 -15.50 -24.81
CA ILE A 170 5.41 -15.40 -23.68
C ILE A 170 6.29 -16.66 -23.63
N PRO A 171 7.63 -16.55 -23.67
CA PRO A 171 8.54 -17.70 -23.67
C PRO A 171 8.52 -18.46 -22.33
N LEU A 172 8.84 -19.76 -22.36
CA LEU A 172 8.88 -20.62 -21.17
C LEU A 172 10.12 -20.40 -20.29
N ALA A 173 11.23 -19.96 -20.87
CA ALA A 173 12.48 -19.80 -20.14
C ALA A 173 12.57 -18.37 -19.58
N SER A 174 12.47 -18.24 -18.26
CA SER A 174 13.06 -17.11 -17.55
C SER A 174 14.40 -17.59 -16.96
N THR A 175 15.45 -16.81 -17.14
CA THR A 175 16.66 -16.98 -16.33
C THR A 175 16.47 -16.07 -15.13
N PRO A 176 16.50 -16.57 -13.88
CA PRO A 176 16.37 -15.70 -12.73
C PRO A 176 17.49 -14.65 -12.75
N VAL A 177 17.11 -13.39 -12.61
CA VAL A 177 18.01 -12.25 -12.49
C VAL A 177 17.83 -11.68 -11.09
N PRO A 178 18.80 -11.91 -10.19
CA PRO A 178 18.75 -11.35 -8.84
C PRO A 178 18.58 -9.83 -8.87
N GLY A 179 17.65 -9.32 -8.06
CA GLY A 179 17.36 -7.87 -7.98
C GLY A 179 16.33 -7.37 -9.01
N LEU A 180 15.82 -8.25 -9.88
CA LEU A 180 14.72 -7.94 -10.81
C LEU A 180 13.46 -8.77 -10.50
N GLU A 181 13.27 -9.14 -9.24
CA GLU A 181 12.05 -9.76 -8.75
C GLU A 181 10.86 -8.80 -8.96
N PRO A 182 9.77 -9.22 -9.63
CA PRO A 182 8.54 -8.44 -9.61
C PRO A 182 7.95 -8.47 -8.20
N ALA A 183 7.28 -7.38 -7.82
CA ALA A 183 6.65 -7.24 -6.52
C ALA A 183 5.13 -7.12 -6.66
N VAL A 184 4.40 -7.76 -5.73
CA VAL A 184 2.96 -7.60 -5.55
C VAL A 184 2.71 -6.87 -4.23
N TYR A 185 1.70 -5.99 -4.22
CA TYR A 185 1.29 -5.23 -3.05
C TYR A 185 -0.08 -5.74 -2.59
N GLU A 186 -0.21 -6.04 -1.30
CA GLU A 186 -1.43 -6.59 -0.72
C GLU A 186 -1.86 -5.84 0.53
N ILE A 187 -3.15 -5.49 0.59
CA ILE A 187 -3.81 -4.95 1.77
C ILE A 187 -5.22 -5.51 1.84
N GLY A 188 -5.67 -5.96 3.02
CA GLY A 188 -7.03 -6.49 3.15
C GLY A 188 -7.22 -7.95 2.76
N ASP A 189 -6.27 -8.51 2.00
CA ASP A 189 -6.21 -9.92 1.60
C ASP A 189 -4.82 -10.49 1.94
N THR A 190 -4.75 -11.80 2.16
CA THR A 190 -3.50 -12.52 2.42
C THR A 190 -3.61 -13.94 1.93
N TYR A 191 -2.63 -14.36 1.13
CA TYR A 191 -2.60 -15.67 0.50
C TYR A 191 -2.47 -16.82 1.51
N SER A 192 -2.85 -18.01 1.04
CA SER A 192 -2.71 -19.26 1.77
C SER A 192 -1.75 -20.19 1.03
N GLN A 193 -0.68 -20.62 1.72
CA GLN A 193 0.29 -21.54 1.10
C GLN A 193 -0.37 -22.85 0.60
N GLY A 194 -1.39 -23.33 1.31
CA GLY A 194 -2.11 -24.53 0.91
C GLY A 194 -2.90 -24.36 -0.40
N ASP A 195 -3.39 -23.15 -0.66
CA ASP A 195 -4.15 -22.84 -1.88
C ASP A 195 -3.17 -22.64 -3.06
N ILE A 196 -2.07 -21.92 -2.86
CA ILE A 196 -0.98 -21.79 -3.83
C ILE A 196 -0.40 -23.15 -4.22
N ASP A 197 -0.08 -24.01 -3.25
CA ASP A 197 0.44 -25.36 -3.53
C ASP A 197 -0.58 -26.21 -4.32
N SER A 198 -1.88 -26.05 -4.01
CA SER A 198 -2.96 -26.73 -4.73
C SER A 198 -3.10 -26.24 -6.17
N TYR A 199 -2.91 -24.93 -6.40
CA TYR A 199 -2.87 -24.35 -7.74
C TYR A 199 -1.68 -24.88 -8.53
N PHE A 200 -0.47 -24.83 -7.98
CA PHE A 200 0.74 -25.31 -8.65
C PHE A 200 0.66 -26.80 -8.99
N HIS A 201 0.20 -27.63 -8.04
CA HIS A 201 -0.02 -29.05 -8.29
C HIS A 201 -0.94 -29.30 -9.50
N LYS A 202 -1.95 -28.46 -9.70
CA LYS A 202 -2.95 -28.65 -10.74
C LYS A 202 -2.56 -28.04 -12.09
N TYR A 203 -1.97 -26.85 -12.09
CA TYR A 203 -1.79 -26.04 -13.31
C TYR A 203 -0.33 -25.80 -13.70
N THR A 204 0.60 -25.88 -12.75
CA THR A 204 2.03 -25.65 -12.99
C THR A 204 2.89 -26.64 -12.18
N PRO A 205 2.75 -27.96 -12.41
CA PRO A 205 3.36 -29.00 -11.56
C PRO A 205 4.90 -29.05 -11.60
N TYR A 206 5.52 -28.23 -12.45
CA TYR A 206 6.97 -28.01 -12.50
C TYR A 206 7.47 -26.99 -11.47
N ILE A 207 6.56 -26.27 -10.81
CA ILE A 207 6.87 -25.38 -9.67
C ILE A 207 6.81 -26.24 -8.39
N PRO A 208 7.88 -26.28 -7.58
CA PRO A 208 7.91 -27.05 -6.33
C PRO A 208 6.88 -26.55 -5.32
N ASN A 209 6.26 -27.47 -4.57
CA ASN A 209 5.44 -27.12 -3.40
C ASN A 209 6.26 -26.33 -2.38
N GLY A 210 5.60 -25.40 -1.68
CA GLY A 210 6.25 -24.47 -0.79
C GLY A 210 6.94 -23.30 -1.50
N THR A 211 6.81 -23.17 -2.82
CA THR A 211 7.21 -21.93 -3.53
C THR A 211 6.28 -20.81 -3.09
N HIS A 212 6.85 -19.68 -2.69
CA HIS A 212 6.11 -18.53 -2.18
C HIS A 212 6.88 -17.22 -2.40
N PRO A 213 6.21 -16.06 -2.43
CA PRO A 213 6.89 -14.77 -2.49
C PRO A 213 7.79 -14.54 -1.27
N ALA A 214 8.86 -13.75 -1.44
CA ALA A 214 9.61 -13.21 -0.32
C ALA A 214 8.81 -12.08 0.34
N LEU A 215 8.46 -12.26 1.62
CA LEU A 215 7.63 -11.31 2.36
C LEU A 215 8.43 -10.07 2.79
N HIS A 216 7.94 -8.91 2.35
CA HIS A 216 8.26 -7.59 2.89
C HIS A 216 7.07 -7.11 3.72
N SER A 217 7.17 -7.29 5.04
CA SER A 217 6.14 -6.87 5.98
C SER A 217 6.17 -5.34 6.17
N VAL A 218 5.01 -4.71 6.00
CA VAL A 218 4.80 -3.29 6.29
C VAL A 218 3.79 -3.17 7.44
N ASP A 219 4.15 -2.37 8.45
CA ASP A 219 3.35 -2.19 9.67
C ASP A 219 3.01 -3.50 10.41
N GLY A 220 3.95 -4.47 10.40
CA GLY A 220 3.80 -5.73 11.13
C GLY A 220 2.90 -6.77 10.46
N ALA A 221 2.55 -6.57 9.19
CA ALA A 221 1.75 -7.53 8.44
C ALA A 221 2.39 -8.91 8.33
N GLN A 222 1.55 -9.94 8.25
CA GLN A 222 1.98 -11.33 8.20
C GLN A 222 1.37 -12.02 6.99
N ALA A 223 2.16 -12.88 6.35
CA ALA A 223 1.74 -13.81 5.33
C ALA A 223 2.66 -15.05 5.38
N PRO A 224 2.19 -16.26 5.01
CA PRO A 224 0.82 -16.61 4.63
C PRO A 224 -0.15 -16.69 5.82
N VAL A 225 -1.43 -16.93 5.53
CA VAL A 225 -2.46 -17.33 6.50
C VAL A 225 -3.00 -18.74 6.20
N PRO A 226 -3.70 -19.41 7.15
CA PRO A 226 -4.37 -20.67 6.86
C PRO A 226 -5.48 -20.52 5.81
N PRO A 227 -5.82 -21.57 5.03
CA PRO A 227 -6.84 -21.49 3.98
C PRO A 227 -8.22 -21.02 4.47
N GLN A 228 -8.57 -21.29 5.73
CA GLN A 228 -9.86 -20.91 6.32
C GLN A 228 -9.85 -19.51 6.95
N SER A 229 -8.74 -18.77 6.81
CA SER A 229 -8.61 -17.42 7.35
C SER A 229 -9.64 -16.48 6.71
N PRO A 230 -10.30 -15.59 7.48
CA PRO A 230 -11.15 -14.56 6.89
C PRO A 230 -10.39 -13.53 6.05
N LEU A 231 -9.05 -13.50 6.16
CA LEU A 231 -8.15 -12.67 5.36
C LEU A 231 -7.76 -13.34 4.03
N ASN A 232 -7.96 -14.64 3.88
CA ASN A 232 -7.80 -15.32 2.60
C ASN A 232 -9.09 -15.17 1.81
N THR A 233 -9.14 -14.20 0.90
CA THR A 233 -10.35 -13.86 0.13
C THR A 233 -10.17 -14.08 -1.36
N GLY A 234 -8.94 -14.39 -1.78
CA GLY A 234 -8.55 -14.93 -3.07
C GLY A 234 -7.84 -13.92 -3.98
N GLU A 235 -7.76 -12.64 -3.59
CA GLU A 235 -7.05 -11.62 -4.39
C GLU A 235 -5.53 -11.86 -4.34
N SER A 236 -4.96 -12.09 -3.15
CA SER A 236 -3.53 -12.35 -3.05
C SER A 236 -3.13 -13.69 -3.67
N ASP A 237 -4.00 -14.71 -3.61
CA ASP A 237 -3.75 -15.99 -4.27
C ASP A 237 -3.74 -15.84 -5.80
N ILE A 238 -4.70 -15.10 -6.40
CA ILE A 238 -4.74 -14.94 -7.86
C ILE A 238 -3.54 -14.15 -8.39
N ASP A 239 -3.10 -13.12 -7.67
CA ASP A 239 -1.93 -12.31 -8.06
C ASP A 239 -0.66 -13.16 -8.01
N ILE A 240 -0.45 -13.93 -6.95
CA ILE A 240 0.71 -14.82 -6.79
C ILE A 240 0.66 -15.96 -7.81
N ASP A 241 -0.49 -16.62 -7.98
CA ASP A 241 -0.67 -17.75 -8.89
C ASP A 241 -0.30 -17.37 -10.33
N ILE A 242 -0.81 -16.22 -10.80
CA ILE A 242 -0.57 -15.74 -12.17
C ILE A 242 0.90 -15.33 -12.33
N VAL A 243 1.41 -14.47 -11.45
CA VAL A 243 2.76 -13.92 -11.56
C VAL A 243 3.79 -15.04 -11.46
N GLN A 244 3.74 -15.86 -10.41
CA GLN A 244 4.73 -16.91 -10.16
C GLN A 244 4.76 -17.95 -11.30
N SER A 245 3.60 -18.28 -11.87
CA SER A 245 3.48 -19.21 -13.01
C SER A 245 4.07 -18.67 -14.31
N LEU A 246 4.09 -17.35 -14.47
CA LEU A 246 4.64 -16.70 -15.66
C LEU A 246 6.16 -16.47 -15.56
N ILE A 247 6.68 -16.22 -14.36
CA ILE A 247 8.08 -15.84 -14.18
C ILE A 247 8.98 -16.97 -13.70
N TRP A 248 8.46 -18.11 -13.25
CA TRP A 248 9.28 -19.23 -12.75
C TRP A 248 10.46 -19.57 -13.68
N PRO A 249 11.69 -19.75 -13.17
CA PRO A 249 12.10 -19.84 -11.75
C PRO A 249 12.51 -18.53 -11.07
N GLN A 250 12.18 -17.37 -11.63
CA GLN A 250 12.34 -16.08 -10.93
C GLN A 250 11.46 -16.04 -9.67
N SER A 251 12.03 -15.57 -8.56
CA SER A 251 11.27 -15.27 -7.35
C SER A 251 10.52 -13.94 -7.48
N MET A 252 9.46 -13.77 -6.71
CA MET A 252 8.73 -12.51 -6.57
C MET A 252 8.77 -12.01 -5.13
N LEU A 253 8.49 -10.73 -4.94
CA LEU A 253 8.35 -10.08 -3.64
C LEU A 253 6.85 -9.87 -3.33
N LEU A 254 6.51 -9.92 -2.04
CA LEU A 254 5.19 -9.55 -1.55
C LEU A 254 5.33 -8.45 -0.51
N TYR A 255 4.79 -7.27 -0.80
CA TYR A 255 4.60 -6.21 0.18
C TYR A 255 3.22 -6.35 0.82
N GLN A 256 3.19 -7.02 1.98
CA GLN A 256 1.96 -7.17 2.75
C GLN A 256 1.84 -6.01 3.75
N VAL A 257 0.70 -5.34 3.76
CA VAL A 257 0.45 -4.18 4.63
C VAL A 257 -0.67 -4.47 5.62
N ASP A 258 -0.41 -4.28 6.93
CA ASP A 258 -1.41 -4.40 8.01
C ASP A 258 -1.91 -3.03 8.46
N ASP A 259 -2.46 -2.30 7.50
CA ASP A 259 -3.05 -0.99 7.75
C ASP A 259 -4.53 -0.93 7.37
N ILE A 260 -5.22 -2.07 7.45
CA ILE A 260 -6.66 -2.11 7.15
C ILE A 260 -7.39 -1.16 8.09
N TYR A 261 -7.01 -1.10 9.37
CA TYR A 261 -7.71 -0.26 10.35
C TYR A 261 -7.68 1.23 9.96
N TYR A 262 -6.51 1.81 9.64
CA TYR A 262 -6.44 3.23 9.28
C TYR A 262 -6.82 3.50 7.81
N SER A 263 -6.62 2.55 6.90
CA SER A 263 -7.06 2.68 5.50
C SER A 263 -8.58 2.55 5.30
N THR A 264 -9.28 1.73 6.09
CA THR A 264 -10.71 1.43 5.88
C THR A 264 -11.67 2.11 6.86
N GLN A 265 -11.26 2.40 8.10
CA GLN A 265 -12.10 3.23 8.99
C GLN A 265 -12.13 4.69 8.57
N SER A 266 -11.19 5.10 7.71
CA SER A 266 -11.04 6.51 7.39
C SER A 266 -11.94 7.04 6.28
N ASN A 267 -12.59 6.16 5.50
CA ASN A 267 -13.35 6.56 4.30
C ASN A 267 -12.58 7.59 3.43
N THR A 268 -11.24 7.56 3.48
CA THR A 268 -10.33 8.49 2.80
C THR A 268 -9.27 7.74 2.03
N SER A 269 -9.39 7.84 0.70
CA SER A 269 -8.34 8.17 -0.28
C SER A 269 -6.87 8.14 0.21
N GLY A 270 -6.33 6.95 0.49
CA GLY A 270 -4.91 6.77 0.79
C GLY A 270 -4.36 5.45 0.28
N PHE A 271 -4.85 4.96 -0.86
CA PHE A 271 -4.32 3.77 -1.52
C PHE A 271 -2.80 3.93 -1.72
N LEU A 272 -2.02 2.96 -1.22
CA LEU A 272 -0.55 2.91 -1.24
C LEU A 272 0.21 3.82 -0.26
N ASN A 273 -0.41 4.73 0.49
CA ASN A 273 0.37 5.69 1.31
C ASN A 273 1.32 4.99 2.29
N THR A 274 0.83 4.06 3.10
CA THR A 274 1.63 3.31 4.08
C THR A 274 2.71 2.46 3.42
N PHE A 275 2.46 2.00 2.19
CA PHE A 275 3.46 1.31 1.40
C PHE A 275 4.54 2.25 0.86
N LEU A 276 4.16 3.40 0.29
CA LEU A 276 5.10 4.41 -0.20
C LEU A 276 5.97 4.96 0.94
N ASP A 277 5.36 5.20 2.10
CA ASP A 277 6.01 5.60 3.35
C ASP A 277 7.02 4.55 3.86
N ALA A 278 6.74 3.26 3.65
CA ALA A 278 7.66 2.18 3.98
C ALA A 278 8.83 2.08 2.97
N LEU A 279 8.60 2.41 1.70
CA LEU A 279 9.64 2.40 0.68
C LEU A 279 10.62 3.58 0.79
N ASP A 280 10.11 4.78 1.07
CA ASP A 280 10.94 5.98 1.17
C ASP A 280 11.57 6.17 2.57
N GLY A 281 11.17 5.34 3.53
CA GLY A 281 11.69 5.32 4.89
C GLY A 281 11.29 6.53 5.73
N SER A 282 10.31 7.32 5.30
CA SER A 282 9.87 8.55 5.99
C SER A 282 9.44 8.31 7.44
N TYR A 283 8.99 7.10 7.75
CA TYR A 283 8.62 6.69 9.10
C TYR A 283 9.64 5.77 9.77
N CYS A 284 10.76 5.43 9.10
CA CYS A 284 11.70 4.38 9.55
C CYS A 284 12.59 4.73 10.76
N HIS A 285 12.34 5.89 11.36
CA HIS A 285 13.07 6.41 12.51
C HIS A 285 12.13 6.82 13.63
N LYS A 286 10.86 6.40 13.59
CA LYS A 286 9.85 6.79 14.57
C LYS A 286 9.64 5.66 15.56
N THR A 287 9.99 5.92 16.82
CA THR A 287 9.63 5.03 17.91
C THR A 287 8.27 5.43 18.49
N ASP A 288 7.30 4.53 18.44
CA ASP A 288 6.06 4.60 19.23
C ASP A 288 5.78 3.22 19.83
N PHE A 289 5.25 3.16 21.05
CA PHE A 289 4.97 1.89 21.76
C PHE A 289 6.13 0.87 21.82
N ASN A 290 7.39 1.33 21.95
CA ASN A 290 8.61 0.49 21.89
C ASN A 290 8.83 -0.23 20.55
N ILE A 291 8.11 0.16 19.50
CA ILE A 291 8.35 -0.29 18.13
C ILE A 291 8.96 0.88 17.39
N THR A 292 10.15 0.66 16.84
CA THR A 292 10.74 1.61 15.90
C THR A 292 10.37 1.10 14.53
N GLY A 293 9.42 1.81 13.92
CA GLY A 293 9.26 1.80 12.48
C GLY A 293 10.45 2.54 11.94
#